data_AF-A0A0V0QQ00-F1
#
_entry.id   AF-A0A0V0QQ00-F1
#
_cell.length_a   1.000
_cell.length_b   1.000
_cell.length_c   1.000
_cell.angle_alpha   90.00
_cell.angle_beta   90.00
_cell.angle_gamma   90.00
#
_symmetry.space_group_name_H-M   'P 1'
#
loop_
_entity.id
_entity.type
_entity.pdbx_description
1 polymer ?
#
loop_
_entity_poly.entity_id
_entity_poly.type
_entity_poly.pdbx_seq_one_letter_code
_entity_poly.pdbx_strand_id
1 'polypeptide(L)'
;MYNVYKIKDQYDCIDFSDNEIKKLGNFSVLQRLKSLILNNNRIQKIQNLAYSLPNLENISLIGNKITELEELDNLKDLSSLKRLILTGNTVTQLPNYRLYTIARIPSLKMLDFQKVTKTERDEANKKFQFNQDSKETDAQRKEKIRVLIENAKTIEELNRMEVLLKSKELGNDKLFDQLISKIKKN
;
A
#
# COMPACT_ATOMS: atom_id res chain seq x y z
N MET A 1 14.80 2.98 -17.32
CA MET A 1 13.71 3.37 -16.40
C MET A 1 12.42 2.74 -16.92
N TYR A 2 11.89 1.72 -16.24
CA TYR A 2 10.57 1.18 -16.60
C TYR A 2 9.50 2.17 -16.09
N ASN A 3 8.85 2.86 -17.02
CA ASN A 3 7.81 3.84 -16.73
C ASN A 3 6.50 3.09 -16.38
N VAL A 4 6.27 2.89 -15.08
CA VAL A 4 5.07 2.25 -14.48
C VAL A 4 3.79 3.07 -14.74
N TYR A 5 3.91 4.28 -15.30
CA TYR A 5 2.83 5.24 -15.54
C TYR A 5 1.74 4.78 -16.53
N LYS A 6 1.88 3.64 -17.22
CA LYS A 6 0.97 3.23 -18.31
C LYS A 6 0.31 1.87 -18.14
N ILE A 7 0.32 1.31 -16.92
CA ILE A 7 -0.42 0.08 -16.65
C ILE A 7 -1.91 0.43 -16.59
N LYS A 8 -2.67 -0.09 -17.55
CA LYS A 8 -4.13 0.00 -17.52
C LYS A 8 -4.64 -0.82 -16.34
N ASP A 9 -5.65 -0.31 -15.64
CA ASP A 9 -6.33 -0.99 -14.53
C ASP A 9 -7.22 -2.13 -15.06
N GLN A 10 -6.57 -3.19 -15.55
CA GLN A 10 -7.23 -4.33 -16.20
C GLN A 10 -6.73 -5.68 -15.67
N TYR A 11 -5.71 -5.66 -14.79
CA TYR A 11 -5.04 -6.86 -14.31
C TYR A 11 -5.31 -7.07 -12.82
N ASP A 12 -5.68 -8.30 -12.47
CA ASP A 12 -5.84 -8.69 -11.07
C ASP A 12 -4.49 -9.13 -10.46
N CYS A 13 -3.50 -9.46 -11.30
CA CYS A 13 -2.14 -9.79 -10.91
C CYS A 13 -1.12 -9.17 -11.86
N ILE A 14 -0.04 -8.63 -11.31
CA ILE A 14 1.12 -8.15 -12.06
C ILE A 14 2.37 -8.82 -11.52
N ASP A 15 3.18 -9.35 -12.43
CA ASP A 15 4.47 -9.94 -12.15
C ASP A 15 5.59 -9.04 -12.71
N PHE A 16 6.47 -8.61 -11.81
CA PHE A 16 7.68 -7.84 -12.07
C PHE A 16 8.93 -8.58 -11.61
N SER A 17 8.88 -9.89 -11.48
CA SER A 17 10.02 -10.70 -11.07
C SER A 17 11.21 -10.54 -12.01
N ASP A 18 12.41 -10.80 -11.50
CA ASP A 18 13.67 -10.82 -12.27
C ASP A 18 13.96 -9.49 -12.99
N ASN A 19 13.74 -8.40 -12.28
CA ASN A 19 14.03 -7.04 -12.74
C ASN A 19 15.04 -6.34 -11.80
N GLU A 20 15.36 -5.08 -12.10
CA GLU A 20 16.28 -4.27 -11.30
C GLU A 20 15.58 -3.17 -10.48
N ILE A 21 14.32 -3.40 -10.08
CA ILE A 21 13.54 -2.42 -9.33
C ILE A 21 14.20 -2.18 -7.97
N LYS A 22 14.54 -0.93 -7.66
CA LYS A 22 15.18 -0.53 -6.39
C LYS A 22 14.20 0.02 -5.35
N LYS A 23 13.07 0.53 -5.82
CA LYS A 23 12.05 1.19 -5.00
C LYS A 23 10.68 0.71 -5.43
N LEU A 24 9.90 0.23 -4.47
CA LEU A 24 8.52 -0.17 -4.67
C LEU A 24 7.61 1.06 -4.54
N GLY A 25 6.94 1.44 -5.62
CA GLY A 25 6.11 2.64 -5.63
C GLY A 25 5.79 3.15 -7.04
N ASN A 26 5.32 4.39 -7.13
CA ASN A 26 4.96 5.06 -8.38
C ASN A 26 3.91 4.32 -9.25
N PHE A 27 3.01 3.58 -8.61
CA PHE A 27 1.86 3.00 -9.30
C PHE A 27 0.81 4.07 -9.60
N SER A 28 0.21 3.98 -10.78
CA SER A 28 -1.11 4.57 -11.03
C SER A 28 -2.15 3.94 -10.09
N VAL A 29 -3.34 4.55 -9.99
CA VAL A 29 -4.43 3.94 -9.24
C VAL A 29 -4.91 2.68 -9.98
N LEU A 30 -4.74 1.51 -9.36
CA LEU A 30 -5.13 0.20 -9.90
C LEU A 30 -6.14 -0.43 -8.94
N GLN A 31 -7.43 -0.20 -9.20
CA GLN A 31 -8.53 -0.67 -8.34
C GLN A 31 -8.69 -2.19 -8.41
N ARG A 32 -8.33 -2.81 -9.54
CA ARG A 32 -8.50 -4.25 -9.75
C ARG A 32 -7.36 -5.08 -9.18
N LEU A 33 -6.16 -4.50 -9.04
CA LEU A 33 -4.98 -5.27 -8.69
C LEU A 33 -5.10 -5.91 -7.31
N LYS A 34 -4.99 -7.24 -7.27
CA LYS A 34 -5.05 -8.07 -6.06
C LYS A 34 -3.69 -8.67 -5.68
N SER A 35 -2.82 -8.93 -6.64
CA SER A 35 -1.55 -9.60 -6.41
C SER A 35 -0.39 -8.93 -7.12
N LEU A 36 0.70 -8.69 -6.41
CA LEU A 36 1.91 -8.10 -6.94
C LEU A 36 3.11 -9.00 -6.63
N ILE A 37 3.77 -9.48 -7.68
CA ILE A 37 4.93 -10.37 -7.59
C ILE A 37 6.16 -9.57 -8.00
N LEU A 38 7.15 -9.47 -7.12
CA LEU A 38 8.35 -8.64 -7.27
C LEU A 38 9.60 -9.44 -6.91
N ASN A 39 9.61 -10.74 -7.22
CA ASN A 39 10.69 -11.62 -6.80
C ASN A 39 12.01 -11.24 -7.49
N ASN A 40 13.14 -11.52 -6.86
CA ASN A 40 14.48 -11.33 -7.44
C ASN A 40 14.70 -9.93 -8.02
N ASN A 41 14.30 -8.90 -7.25
CA ASN A 41 14.55 -7.50 -7.56
C ASN A 41 15.63 -6.93 -6.61
N ARG A 42 15.81 -5.61 -6.61
CA ARG A 42 16.78 -4.91 -5.74
C ARG A 42 16.09 -3.94 -4.77
N ILE A 43 14.83 -4.23 -4.40
CA ILE A 43 13.99 -3.31 -3.64
C ILE A 43 14.58 -3.13 -2.24
N GLN A 44 14.88 -1.88 -1.91
CA GLN A 44 15.38 -1.47 -0.59
C GLN A 44 14.41 -0.51 0.08
N LYS A 45 13.63 0.25 -0.71
CA LYS A 45 12.71 1.27 -0.23
C LYS A 45 11.29 0.98 -0.68
N ILE A 46 10.34 1.08 0.24
CA ILE A 46 8.91 0.90 -0.02
C ILE A 46 8.21 2.25 0.16
N GLN A 47 7.41 2.68 -0.83
CA GLN A 47 6.46 3.77 -0.63
C GLN A 47 5.15 3.26 -0.08
N ASN A 48 4.40 4.12 0.58
CA ASN A 48 3.02 3.81 0.93
C ASN A 48 2.18 3.60 -0.35
N LEU A 49 1.62 2.40 -0.48
CA LEU A 49 0.86 1.97 -1.66
C LEU A 49 -0.66 2.02 -1.45
N ALA A 50 -1.14 2.40 -0.26
CA ALA A 50 -2.56 2.31 0.08
C ALA A 50 -3.46 3.11 -0.87
N TYR A 51 -2.98 4.28 -1.31
CA TYR A 51 -3.69 5.12 -2.26
C TYR A 51 -3.76 4.51 -3.67
N SER A 52 -2.64 3.97 -4.16
CA SER A 52 -2.54 3.51 -5.55
C SER A 52 -3.09 2.10 -5.73
N LEU A 53 -2.96 1.25 -4.72
CA LEU A 53 -3.32 -0.16 -4.76
C LEU A 53 -4.30 -0.51 -3.61
N PRO A 54 -5.48 0.13 -3.52
CA PRO A 54 -6.37 0.04 -2.35
C PRO A 54 -6.89 -1.39 -2.09
N ASN A 55 -6.96 -2.20 -3.14
CA ASN A 55 -7.53 -3.54 -3.13
C ASN A 55 -6.47 -4.65 -3.09
N LEU A 56 -5.19 -4.31 -2.89
CA LEU A 56 -4.08 -5.27 -2.94
C LEU A 56 -4.13 -6.25 -1.77
N GLU A 57 -4.05 -7.55 -2.07
CA GLU A 57 -4.18 -8.62 -1.08
C GLU A 57 -2.91 -9.43 -0.89
N ASN A 58 -2.08 -9.54 -1.93
CA ASN A 58 -0.90 -10.39 -1.93
C ASN A 58 0.32 -9.63 -2.47
N ILE A 59 1.42 -9.65 -1.70
CA ILE A 59 2.71 -9.11 -2.12
C ILE A 59 3.78 -10.19 -1.94
N SER A 60 4.51 -10.49 -3.01
CA SER A 60 5.70 -11.33 -2.97
C SER A 60 6.95 -10.49 -3.25
N LEU A 61 7.86 -10.44 -2.29
CA LEU A 61 9.11 -9.69 -2.32
C LEU A 61 10.32 -10.62 -2.15
N ILE A 62 10.22 -11.88 -2.60
CA ILE A 62 11.28 -12.87 -2.40
C ILE A 62 12.58 -12.39 -3.03
N GLY A 63 13.71 -12.56 -2.34
CA GLY A 63 15.03 -12.25 -2.89
C GLY A 63 15.25 -10.76 -3.22
N ASN A 64 14.74 -9.87 -2.36
CA ASN A 64 14.97 -8.43 -2.44
C ASN A 64 16.01 -7.97 -1.40
N LYS A 65 16.18 -6.65 -1.23
CA LYS A 65 17.22 -6.05 -0.39
C LYS A 65 16.63 -5.17 0.73
N ILE A 66 15.47 -5.55 1.28
CA ILE A 66 14.89 -4.84 2.42
C ILE A 66 15.70 -5.19 3.66
N THR A 67 16.26 -4.18 4.31
CA THR A 67 17.20 -4.35 5.44
C THR A 67 16.64 -3.91 6.77
N GLU A 68 15.69 -2.97 6.79
CA GLU A 68 15.20 -2.28 7.99
C GLU A 68 13.73 -2.67 8.25
N LEU A 69 13.34 -2.77 9.52
CA LEU A 69 11.95 -3.09 9.91
C LEU A 69 11.01 -1.94 9.58
N GLU A 70 11.51 -0.70 9.70
CA GLU A 70 10.81 0.55 9.45
C GLU A 70 10.32 0.66 8.00
N GLU A 71 10.95 -0.01 7.05
CA GLU A 71 10.45 -0.06 5.67
C GLU A 71 9.08 -0.74 5.56
N LEU A 72 8.77 -1.65 6.48
CA LEU A 72 7.50 -2.37 6.54
C LEU A 72 6.35 -1.48 7.05
N ASP A 73 6.66 -0.33 7.66
CA ASP A 73 5.67 0.66 8.09
C ASP A 73 4.87 1.20 6.91
N ASN A 74 5.49 1.28 5.73
CA ASN A 74 4.85 1.74 4.50
C ASN A 74 3.73 0.78 4.02
N LEU A 75 3.65 -0.42 4.58
CA LEU A 75 2.62 -1.41 4.25
C LEU A 75 1.46 -1.40 5.25
N LYS A 76 1.54 -0.65 6.37
CA LYS A 76 0.53 -0.67 7.44
C LYS A 76 -0.86 -0.23 7.00
N ASP A 77 -0.92 0.68 6.02
CA ASP A 77 -2.16 1.28 5.53
C ASP A 77 -2.86 0.43 4.46
N LEU A 78 -2.25 -0.68 4.02
CA LEU A 78 -2.86 -1.64 3.11
C LEU A 78 -3.87 -2.52 3.87
N SER A 79 -5.07 -1.97 4.08
CA SER A 79 -6.18 -2.62 4.80
C SER A 79 -6.58 -3.98 4.20
N SER A 80 -6.42 -4.16 2.89
CA SER A 80 -6.73 -5.38 2.17
C SER A 80 -5.61 -6.43 2.16
N LEU A 81 -4.40 -6.09 2.61
CA LEU A 81 -3.22 -6.97 2.53
C LEU A 81 -3.37 -8.19 3.45
N LYS A 82 -3.41 -9.37 2.85
CA LYS A 82 -3.59 -10.66 3.54
C LYS A 82 -2.33 -11.51 3.53
N ARG A 83 -1.48 -11.41 2.50
CA ARG A 83 -0.30 -12.24 2.34
C ARG A 83 0.91 -11.40 1.98
N LEU A 84 1.99 -11.59 2.76
CA LEU A 84 3.27 -10.94 2.54
C LEU A 84 4.37 -12.01 2.58
N ILE A 85 5.24 -12.01 1.58
CA ILE A 85 6.40 -12.89 1.52
C ILE A 85 7.64 -12.02 1.38
N LEU A 86 8.56 -12.12 2.34
CA LEU A 86 9.80 -11.35 2.44
C LEU A 86 11.03 -12.27 2.52
N THR A 87 10.84 -13.58 2.39
CA THR A 87 11.92 -14.58 2.34
C THR A 87 13.07 -14.15 1.42
N GLY A 88 14.31 -14.28 1.90
CA GLY A 88 15.49 -13.84 1.14
C GLY A 88 15.79 -12.34 1.19
N ASN A 89 15.12 -11.58 2.06
CA ASN A 89 15.52 -10.22 2.43
C ASN A 89 16.29 -10.22 3.77
N THR A 90 17.23 -9.30 3.94
CA THR A 90 18.01 -9.16 5.18
C THR A 90 17.13 -8.89 6.40
N VAL A 91 16.03 -8.15 6.23
CA VAL A 91 15.05 -7.85 7.30
C VAL A 91 14.52 -9.11 8.00
N THR A 92 14.47 -10.25 7.30
CA THR A 92 13.98 -11.52 7.87
C THR A 92 14.88 -12.10 8.97
N GLN A 93 16.14 -11.67 9.02
CA GLN A 93 17.13 -12.09 10.01
C GLN A 93 17.17 -11.17 11.23
N LEU A 94 16.42 -10.07 11.22
CA LEU A 94 16.39 -9.13 12.34
C LEU A 94 15.62 -9.70 13.54
N PRO A 95 16.05 -9.38 14.77
CA PRO A 95 15.35 -9.80 15.96
C PRO A 95 13.91 -9.27 15.94
N ASN A 96 12.97 -10.12 16.32
CA ASN A 96 11.54 -9.83 16.35
C ASN A 96 10.89 -9.49 15.01
N TYR A 97 11.57 -9.70 13.87
CA TYR A 97 11.04 -9.45 12.53
C TYR A 97 9.58 -9.88 12.35
N ARG A 98 9.28 -11.13 12.71
CA ARG A 98 7.96 -11.72 12.56
C ARG A 98 6.90 -10.99 13.39
N LEU A 99 7.15 -10.82 14.70
CA LEU A 99 6.21 -10.14 15.59
C LEU A 99 6.05 -8.66 15.23
N TYR A 100 7.13 -7.97 14.87
CA TYR A 100 7.09 -6.59 14.40
C TYR A 100 6.17 -6.46 13.18
N THR A 101 6.38 -7.30 12.16
CA THR A 101 5.59 -7.29 10.92
C THR A 101 4.12 -7.57 11.20
N ILE A 102 3.82 -8.53 12.09
CA ILE A 102 2.45 -8.89 12.49
C ILE A 102 1.76 -7.73 13.23
N ALA A 103 2.45 -7.09 14.17
CA ALA A 103 1.90 -5.94 14.90
C ALA A 103 1.69 -4.74 13.97
N ARG A 104 2.61 -4.54 13.02
CA ARG A 104 2.59 -3.37 12.15
C ARG A 104 1.56 -3.44 11.04
N ILE A 105 1.27 -4.64 10.53
CA ILE A 105 0.33 -4.89 9.44
C ILE A 105 -0.84 -5.73 9.96
N PRO A 106 -1.86 -5.10 10.59
CA PRO A 106 -2.92 -5.83 11.30
C PRO A 106 -3.83 -6.66 10.38
N SER A 107 -3.92 -6.31 9.10
CA SER A 107 -4.69 -7.01 8.07
C SER A 107 -4.08 -8.37 7.67
N LEU A 108 -2.79 -8.58 7.96
CA LEU A 108 -2.02 -9.73 7.48
C LEU A 108 -2.62 -11.04 8.00
N LYS A 109 -2.62 -12.09 7.18
CA LYS A 109 -3.08 -13.45 7.55
C LYS A 109 -1.99 -14.50 7.36
N MET A 110 -1.02 -14.23 6.50
CA MET A 110 0.09 -15.13 6.19
C MET A 110 1.37 -14.32 5.98
N LEU A 111 2.44 -14.73 6.65
CA LEU A 111 3.78 -14.16 6.53
C LEU A 111 4.77 -15.28 6.23
N ASP A 112 5.53 -15.16 5.14
CA ASP A 112 6.54 -16.15 4.72
C ASP A 112 6.01 -17.59 4.70
N PHE A 113 4.89 -17.77 4.00
CA PHE A 113 4.20 -19.06 3.86
C PHE A 113 3.64 -19.66 5.17
N GLN A 114 3.77 -18.95 6.29
CA GLN A 114 3.22 -19.36 7.58
C GLN A 114 1.98 -18.53 7.92
N LYS A 115 0.91 -19.20 8.34
CA LYS A 115 -0.29 -18.53 8.84
C LYS A 115 0.05 -17.73 10.10
N VAL A 116 -0.49 -16.52 10.21
CA VAL A 116 -0.41 -15.74 11.45
C VAL A 116 -1.49 -16.25 12.40
N THR A 117 -1.06 -16.71 13.56
CA THR A 117 -1.94 -17.22 14.62
C THR A 117 -2.44 -16.07 15.51
N LYS A 118 -3.54 -16.33 16.23
CA LYS A 118 -4.07 -15.37 17.20
C LYS A 118 -3.08 -15.12 18.35
N THR A 119 -2.42 -16.17 18.82
CA THR A 119 -1.42 -16.09 19.89
C THR A 119 -0.25 -15.20 19.51
N GLU A 120 0.31 -15.36 18.31
CA GLU A 120 1.38 -14.49 17.80
C GLU A 120 0.90 -13.04 17.68
N ARG A 121 -0.35 -12.83 17.24
CA ARG A 121 -0.93 -11.49 17.12
C ARG A 121 -1.07 -10.79 18.47
N ASP A 122 -1.58 -11.50 19.46
CA ASP A 122 -1.76 -10.97 20.81
C ASP A 122 -0.40 -10.66 21.44
N GLU A 123 0.60 -11.53 21.26
CA GLU A 123 1.98 -11.30 21.69
C GLU A 123 2.61 -10.09 20.98
N ALA A 124 2.49 -10.02 19.65
CA ALA A 124 3.02 -8.94 18.84
C ALA A 124 2.46 -7.58 19.28
N ASN A 125 1.14 -7.49 19.45
CA ASN A 125 0.46 -6.28 19.90
C ASN A 125 0.88 -5.87 21.31
N LYS A 126 1.02 -6.83 22.24
CA LYS A 126 1.49 -6.58 23.60
C LYS A 126 2.93 -6.07 23.63
N LYS A 127 3.79 -6.62 22.76
CA LYS A 127 5.22 -6.32 22.71
C LYS A 127 5.52 -4.95 22.11
N PHE A 128 4.94 -4.66 20.95
CA PHE A 128 5.29 -3.46 20.21
C PHE A 128 4.43 -2.25 20.53
N GLN A 129 3.21 -2.47 21.04
CA GLN A 129 2.25 -1.41 21.38
C GLN A 129 2.35 -0.26 20.39
N PHE A 130 2.33 -0.57 19.08
CA PHE A 130 2.09 0.45 18.09
C PHE A 130 0.71 0.98 18.46
N ASN A 131 0.70 2.07 19.24
CA ASN A 131 -0.48 2.88 19.51
C ASN A 131 -1.21 2.89 18.19
N GLN A 132 -2.50 2.50 18.15
CA GLN A 132 -3.24 2.47 16.91
C GLN A 132 -3.02 3.82 16.24
N ASP A 133 -2.05 3.89 15.32
CA ASP A 133 -1.49 5.15 14.81
C ASP A 133 -2.71 5.79 14.23
N SER A 134 -3.20 6.82 14.95
CA SER A 134 -4.55 7.36 14.89
C SER A 134 -5.31 6.77 13.73
N LYS A 135 -6.12 5.71 13.93
CA LYS A 135 -6.95 5.14 12.86
C LYS A 135 -7.49 6.34 12.11
N GLU A 136 -6.95 6.60 10.91
CA GLU A 136 -7.24 7.85 10.23
C GLU A 136 -8.72 7.75 9.97
N THR A 137 -9.52 8.49 10.74
CA THR A 137 -10.96 8.31 10.72
C THR A 137 -11.41 8.60 9.30
N ASP A 138 -12.53 8.04 8.86
CA ASP A 138 -13.03 8.35 7.52
C ASP A 138 -13.08 9.87 7.30
N ALA A 139 -13.40 10.64 8.35
CA ALA A 139 -13.32 12.11 8.36
C ALA A 139 -11.91 12.68 8.13
N GLN A 140 -10.87 12.15 8.78
CA GLN A 140 -9.49 12.58 8.55
C GLN A 140 -9.02 12.22 7.13
N ARG A 141 -9.40 11.04 6.63
CA ARG A 141 -9.15 10.66 5.22
C ARG A 141 -9.88 11.58 4.25
N LYS A 142 -11.15 11.93 4.52
CA LYS A 142 -11.92 12.90 3.71
C LYS A 142 -11.21 14.24 3.65
N GLU A 143 -10.75 14.75 4.80
CA GLU A 143 -10.09 16.04 4.88
C GLU A 143 -8.74 16.03 4.16
N LYS A 144 -7.97 14.95 4.28
CA LYS A 144 -6.71 14.79 3.54
C LYS A 144 -6.93 14.73 2.03
N ILE A 145 -7.95 14.01 1.57
CA ILE A 145 -8.35 14.00 0.15
C ILE A 145 -8.77 15.40 -0.29
N ARG A 146 -9.54 16.14 0.53
CA ARG A 146 -9.92 17.52 0.24
C ARG A 146 -8.71 18.43 0.06
N VAL A 147 -7.76 18.42 0.99
CA VAL A 147 -6.54 19.22 0.92
C VAL A 147 -5.73 18.89 -0.34
N LEU A 148 -5.67 17.61 -0.73
CA LEU A 148 -5.02 17.18 -1.97
C LEU A 148 -5.75 17.72 -3.21
N ILE A 149 -7.09 17.75 -3.23
CA ILE A 149 -7.88 18.33 -4.33
C ILE A 149 -7.61 19.83 -4.44
N GLU A 150 -7.57 20.54 -3.31
CA GLU A 150 -7.31 21.99 -3.26
C GLU A 150 -5.90 22.31 -3.79
N ASN A 151 -4.90 21.49 -3.45
CA ASN A 151 -3.50 21.71 -3.80
C ASN A 151 -3.05 21.11 -5.15
N ALA A 152 -3.84 20.24 -5.78
CA ALA A 152 -3.54 19.69 -7.10
C ALA A 152 -3.41 20.81 -8.13
N LYS A 153 -2.30 20.79 -8.89
CA LYS A 153 -1.92 21.84 -9.87
C LYS A 153 -2.00 21.34 -11.31
N THR A 154 -2.07 20.03 -11.52
CA THR A 154 -2.12 19.43 -12.85
C THR A 154 -3.45 18.71 -13.07
N ILE A 155 -3.93 18.71 -14.33
CA ILE A 155 -5.12 17.95 -14.75
C ILE A 155 -4.93 16.45 -14.50
N GLU A 156 -3.70 15.95 -14.62
CA GLU A 156 -3.39 14.54 -14.38
C GLU A 156 -3.52 14.15 -12.91
N GLU A 157 -3.13 15.02 -11.97
CA GLU A 157 -3.39 14.84 -10.54
C GLU A 157 -4.89 14.83 -10.25
N LEU A 158 -5.64 15.80 -10.79
CA LEU A 158 -7.09 15.90 -10.57
C LEU A 158 -7.83 14.65 -11.09
N ASN A 159 -7.47 14.14 -12.27
CA ASN A 159 -8.05 12.92 -12.83
C ASN A 159 -7.72 11.67 -12.00
N ARG A 160 -6.51 11.58 -11.42
CA ARG A 160 -6.15 10.49 -10.49
C ARG A 160 -6.98 10.53 -9.21
N MET A 161 -7.33 11.72 -8.73
CA MET A 161 -8.18 11.91 -7.56
C MET A 161 -9.66 11.60 -7.83
N GLU A 162 -10.13 11.83 -9.06
CA GLU A 162 -11.51 11.53 -9.46
C GLU A 162 -11.80 10.02 -9.38
N VAL A 163 -10.81 9.21 -9.77
CA VAL A 163 -10.88 7.75 -9.69
C VAL A 163 -10.99 7.27 -8.24
N LEU A 164 -10.29 7.90 -7.29
CA LEU A 164 -10.43 7.56 -5.87
C LEU A 164 -11.85 7.80 -5.38
N LEU A 165 -12.41 8.96 -5.68
CA LEU A 165 -13.73 9.35 -5.19
C LEU A 165 -14.84 8.47 -5.78
N LYS A 166 -14.66 8.00 -7.04
CA LYS A 166 -15.58 7.06 -7.69
C LYS A 166 -15.53 5.64 -7.12
N SER A 167 -14.45 5.23 -6.44
CA SER A 167 -14.24 3.85 -5.97
C SER A 167 -15.08 3.41 -4.76
N LYS A 168 -16.18 4.12 -4.46
CA LYS A 168 -17.20 3.84 -3.41
C LYS A 168 -16.79 4.04 -1.94
N GLU A 169 -15.62 4.60 -1.63
CA GLU A 169 -15.25 4.85 -0.21
C GLU A 169 -15.71 6.21 0.36
N LEU A 170 -16.13 7.15 -0.48
CA LEU A 170 -16.75 8.40 -0.03
C LEU A 170 -18.08 8.59 -0.74
N GLY A 171 -19.17 8.15 -0.10
CA GLY A 171 -20.52 8.30 -0.66
C GLY A 171 -20.86 9.75 -1.02
N ASN A 172 -21.44 9.96 -2.21
CA ASN A 172 -22.14 11.15 -2.71
C ASN A 172 -21.87 12.47 -1.96
N ASP A 173 -20.61 12.89 -1.92
CA ASP A 173 -20.19 14.06 -1.16
C ASP A 173 -19.88 15.24 -2.08
N LYS A 174 -20.16 16.45 -1.58
CA LYS A 174 -19.89 17.76 -2.22
C LYS A 174 -18.45 17.91 -2.76
N LEU A 175 -17.54 17.08 -2.24
CA LEU A 175 -16.15 17.00 -2.64
C LEU A 175 -15.94 16.47 -4.07
N PHE A 176 -16.77 15.53 -4.51
CA PHE A 176 -16.75 15.05 -5.89
C PHE A 176 -17.17 16.15 -6.86
N ASP A 177 -18.23 16.88 -6.53
CA ASP A 177 -18.70 18.00 -7.34
C ASP A 177 -17.66 19.13 -7.42
N GLN A 178 -16.97 19.42 -6.30
CA GLN A 178 -15.87 20.39 -6.27
C GLN A 178 -14.70 19.96 -7.17
N LEU A 179 -14.32 18.69 -7.15
CA LEU A 179 -13.27 18.17 -8.02
C LEU A 179 -13.65 18.27 -9.49
N ILE A 180 -14.86 17.83 -9.87
CA ILE A 180 -15.35 17.92 -11.26
C ILE A 180 -15.39 19.38 -11.73
N SER A 181 -15.77 20.31 -10.86
CA SER A 181 -15.73 21.75 -11.16
C SER A 181 -14.30 22.24 -11.41
N LYS A 182 -13.31 21.77 -10.65
CA LYS A 182 -11.89 22.14 -10.81
C LYS A 182 -11.26 21.54 -12.07
N ILE A 183 -11.66 20.32 -12.46
CA ILE A 183 -11.26 19.69 -13.73
C ILE A 183 -11.80 20.50 -14.92
N LYS A 184 -13.06 20.95 -14.87
CA LYS A 184 -13.68 21.75 -15.96
C LYS A 184 -13.09 23.16 -16.11
N LYS A 185 -12.36 23.67 -15.12
CA LYS A 185 -11.80 25.03 -15.10
C LYS A 185 -10.32 25.12 -15.53
N ASN A 186 -9.61 24.00 -15.62
CA ASN A 186 -8.26 23.93 -16.16
C ASN A 186 -8.30 23.40 -17.60
#